data_AF-A0A0A6UQH2-F1
#
_entry.id   AF-A0A0A6UQH2-F1
#
_cell.length_a   1.000
_cell.length_b   1.000
_cell.length_c   1.000
_cell.angle_alpha   90.00
_cell.angle_beta   90.00
_cell.angle_gamma   90.00
#
_symmetry.space_group_name_H-M   'P 1'
#
loop_
_entity.id
_entity.type
_entity.pdbx_description
1 polymer ?
#
loop_
_entity_poly.entity_id
_entity_poly.type
_entity_poly.pdbx_seq_one_letter_code
_entity_poly.pdbx_strand_id
1 'polypeptide(L)'
;METPSPSIRLWDLYFLVVAVAIATVVFLVDGYPAGTRAVAAAAIAAIAALYAAVARPLVQRDEQGSPSMAASLGFLALFAVAVVAVPLATWMMFMIIPLFFMLVPLRRAVALVFVVNLIPIAAELRYGVEGIMIDVVIAAISTASGVCIGVWITRMAAQSEQRAQLIAELEANRAEVERLSHEAGMLAERTRLAGEIHDTLAQGFTSIITLVQASDPELRDERLALAVRTARENLAESRALIAALSPAALDSATLPEAVRRHASRFTQETGVPAPVRITGDVRELPTRVEVVLLRAAQEALTNVRRHAGANEAAVLLAYTPDSVRLLVRDDGRGFDPAAADGYGLAGMRSRAEQVDGVLTVRSDPSTGTMIEMEIPA
;
A
#
# COMPACT_ATOMS: atom_id res chain seq x y z
N MET A 1 -9.64 7.39 32.00
CA MET A 1 -11.10 7.56 31.80
C MET A 1 -11.29 8.17 30.43
N GLU A 2 -11.57 7.35 29.42
CA GLU A 2 -11.91 7.86 28.10
C GLU A 2 -13.18 8.70 28.18
N THR A 3 -13.17 9.86 27.54
CA THR A 3 -14.33 10.74 27.51
C THR A 3 -15.46 10.03 26.75
N PRO A 4 -16.66 9.87 27.34
CA PRO A 4 -17.76 9.20 26.67
C PRO A 4 -18.12 9.94 25.39
N SER A 5 -18.45 9.18 24.35
CA SER A 5 -18.83 9.72 23.04
C SER A 5 -19.98 10.73 23.17
N PRO A 6 -20.01 11.77 22.32
CA PRO A 6 -21.04 12.82 22.39
C PRO A 6 -22.47 12.29 22.29
N SER A 7 -22.69 11.15 21.62
CA SER A 7 -23.98 10.46 21.56
C SER A 7 -24.45 9.92 22.91
N ILE A 8 -23.54 9.35 23.72
CA ILE A 8 -23.87 8.80 25.05
C ILE A 8 -24.25 9.90 26.03
N ARG A 9 -23.62 11.08 25.95
CA ARG A 9 -23.97 12.23 26.81
C ARG A 9 -25.37 12.75 26.51
N LEU A 10 -25.76 12.77 25.24
CA LEU A 10 -27.08 13.19 24.80
C LEU A 10 -28.15 12.20 25.26
N TRP A 11 -27.82 10.90 25.24
CA TRP A 11 -28.65 9.84 25.82
C TRP A 11 -28.76 9.93 27.35
N ASP A 12 -27.64 10.14 28.07
CA ASP A 12 -27.61 10.35 29.52
C ASP A 12 -28.54 11.52 29.92
N LEU A 13 -28.49 12.62 29.17
CA LEU A 13 -29.36 13.78 29.37
C LEU A 13 -30.83 13.45 29.10
N TYR A 14 -31.15 12.81 27.97
CA TYR A 14 -32.50 12.37 27.64
C TYR A 14 -33.09 11.48 28.73
N PHE A 15 -32.34 10.46 29.15
CA PHE A 15 -32.75 9.51 30.17
C PHE A 15 -33.05 10.21 31.49
N LEU A 16 -32.16 11.11 31.94
CA LEU A 16 -32.34 11.86 33.18
C LEU A 16 -33.55 12.81 33.11
N VAL A 17 -33.71 13.54 32.00
CA VAL A 17 -34.83 14.48 31.81
C VAL A 17 -36.17 13.74 31.87
N VAL A 18 -36.29 12.60 31.17
CA VAL A 18 -37.51 11.78 31.18
C VAL A 18 -37.76 11.18 32.56
N ALA A 19 -36.74 10.64 33.22
CA ALA A 19 -36.88 10.07 34.56
C ALA A 19 -37.34 11.11 35.59
N VAL A 20 -36.72 12.31 35.59
CA VAL A 20 -37.09 13.41 36.50
C VAL A 20 -38.49 13.93 36.18
N ALA A 21 -38.83 14.10 34.90
CA ALA A 21 -40.16 14.54 34.49
C ALA A 21 -41.22 13.57 35.02
N ILE A 22 -41.07 12.26 34.77
CA ILE A 22 -42.04 11.26 35.21
C ILE A 22 -42.11 11.18 36.74
N ALA A 23 -40.97 11.19 37.44
CA ALA A 23 -40.94 11.21 38.90
C ALA A 23 -41.69 12.42 39.46
N THR A 24 -41.53 13.59 38.83
CA THR A 24 -42.21 14.82 39.21
C THR A 24 -43.72 14.69 39.01
N VAL A 25 -44.18 14.19 37.86
CA VAL A 25 -45.62 14.01 37.61
C VAL A 25 -46.22 12.97 38.57
N VAL A 26 -45.54 11.84 38.81
CA VAL A 26 -45.98 10.80 39.76
C VAL A 26 -46.07 11.33 41.19
N PHE A 27 -45.17 12.25 41.57
CA PHE A 27 -45.21 12.87 42.89
C PHE A 27 -46.35 13.89 43.03
N LEU A 28 -46.57 14.71 42.00
CA LEU A 28 -47.55 15.80 42.01
C LEU A 28 -48.98 15.38 41.70
N VAL A 29 -49.20 14.20 41.11
CA VAL A 29 -50.55 13.77 40.74
C VAL A 29 -51.42 13.51 41.97
N ASP A 30 -52.55 14.20 42.03
CA ASP A 30 -53.60 13.96 43.02
C ASP A 30 -54.49 12.78 42.58
N GLY A 31 -54.95 11.98 43.54
CA GLY A 31 -55.79 10.79 43.27
C GLY A 31 -55.17 9.45 43.66
N TYR A 32 -53.89 9.43 44.07
CA TYR A 32 -53.22 8.22 44.56
C TYR A 32 -52.75 8.38 46.02
N PRO A 33 -52.86 7.32 46.86
CA PRO A 33 -52.35 7.34 48.23
C PRO A 33 -50.86 7.73 48.31
N ALA A 34 -50.46 8.43 49.37
CA ALA A 34 -49.07 8.85 49.56
C ALA A 34 -48.08 7.66 49.53
N GLY A 35 -48.50 6.50 50.07
CA GLY A 35 -47.69 5.28 50.05
C GLY A 35 -47.41 4.74 48.65
N THR A 36 -48.40 4.71 47.75
CA THR A 36 -48.20 4.20 46.38
C THR A 36 -47.38 5.16 45.54
N ARG A 37 -47.58 6.48 45.71
CA ARG A 37 -46.71 7.51 45.10
C ARG A 37 -45.25 7.37 45.54
N ALA A 38 -45.01 7.14 46.83
CA ALA A 38 -43.67 6.91 47.37
C ALA A 38 -43.02 5.65 46.79
N VAL A 39 -43.77 4.55 46.64
CA VAL A 39 -43.29 3.31 46.01
C VAL A 39 -42.92 3.55 44.55
N ALA A 40 -43.76 4.23 43.77
CA ALA A 40 -43.47 4.52 42.37
C ALA A 40 -42.24 5.45 42.22
N ALA A 41 -42.14 6.50 43.04
CA ALA A 41 -40.97 7.38 43.06
C ALA A 41 -39.68 6.63 43.43
N ALA A 42 -39.74 5.73 44.42
CA ALA A 42 -38.60 4.88 44.80
C ALA A 42 -38.18 3.93 43.66
N ALA A 43 -39.14 3.35 42.94
CA ALA A 43 -38.86 2.50 41.79
C ALA A 43 -38.21 3.29 40.64
N ILE A 44 -38.65 4.52 40.36
CA ILE A 44 -38.04 5.41 39.36
C ILE A 44 -36.60 5.77 39.76
N ALA A 45 -36.38 6.11 41.03
CA ALA A 45 -35.04 6.38 41.56
C ALA A 45 -34.12 5.15 41.45
N ALA A 46 -34.64 3.95 41.74
CA ALA A 46 -33.92 2.70 41.58
C ALA A 46 -33.58 2.41 40.11
N ILE A 47 -34.47 2.75 39.16
CA ILE A 47 -34.20 2.65 37.72
C ILE A 47 -33.08 3.60 37.31
N ALA A 48 -33.08 4.84 37.80
CA ALA A 48 -32.00 5.78 37.54
C ALA A 48 -30.66 5.31 38.12
N ALA A 49 -30.68 4.73 39.34
CA ALA A 49 -29.49 4.15 39.96
C ALA A 49 -28.98 2.92 39.20
N LEU A 50 -29.87 2.01 38.78
CA LEU A 50 -29.53 0.83 37.97
C LEU A 50 -28.94 1.24 36.62
N TYR A 51 -29.48 2.29 36.02
CA TYR A 51 -28.92 2.87 34.79
C TYR A 51 -27.50 3.38 34.99
N ALA A 52 -27.29 4.26 35.98
CA ALA A 52 -25.98 4.87 36.21
C ALA A 52 -24.91 3.84 36.63
N ALA A 53 -25.28 2.87 37.49
CA ALA A 53 -24.35 1.92 38.07
C ALA A 53 -24.05 0.72 37.18
N VAL A 54 -25.03 0.26 36.38
CA VAL A 54 -24.93 -1.00 35.63
C VAL A 54 -25.12 -0.80 34.14
N ALA A 55 -26.25 -0.23 33.72
CA ALA A 55 -26.59 -0.17 32.29
C ALA A 55 -25.62 0.71 31.49
N ARG A 56 -25.27 1.89 32.02
CA ARG A 56 -24.39 2.84 31.36
C ARG A 56 -22.98 2.26 31.09
N PRO A 57 -22.30 1.63 32.06
CA PRO A 57 -21.06 0.90 31.80
C PRO A 57 -21.21 -0.22 30.75
N LEU A 58 -22.30 -1.00 30.80
CA LEU A 58 -22.52 -2.09 29.84
C LEU A 58 -22.71 -1.58 28.41
N VAL A 59 -23.47 -0.49 28.23
CA VAL A 59 -23.66 0.18 26.93
C VAL A 59 -22.33 0.73 26.41
N GLN A 60 -21.49 1.29 27.27
CA GLN A 60 -20.17 1.81 26.86
C GLN A 60 -19.19 0.73 26.41
N ARG A 61 -19.33 -0.49 26.95
CA ARG A 61 -18.47 -1.63 26.61
C ARG A 61 -19.03 -2.49 25.49
N ASP A 62 -20.22 -2.17 24.98
CA ASP A 62 -21.00 -3.00 24.06
C ASP A 62 -21.13 -4.47 24.53
N GLU A 63 -21.24 -4.65 25.85
CA GLU A 63 -21.41 -5.97 26.44
C GLU A 63 -22.87 -6.40 26.32
N GLN A 64 -23.17 -7.43 25.52
CA GLN A 64 -24.53 -7.95 25.30
C GLN A 64 -24.76 -9.35 25.90
N GLY A 65 -24.02 -9.66 26.98
CA GLY A 65 -24.00 -10.96 27.64
C GLY A 65 -25.08 -11.15 28.72
N SER A 66 -24.81 -12.10 29.63
CA SER A 66 -25.63 -12.34 30.83
C SER A 66 -25.87 -11.11 31.73
N PRO A 67 -24.88 -10.23 32.00
CA PRO A 67 -25.11 -9.07 32.88
C PRO A 67 -26.13 -8.09 32.30
N SER A 68 -26.13 -7.90 30.97
CA SER A 68 -27.05 -6.99 30.28
C SER A 68 -28.48 -7.51 30.26
N MET A 69 -28.65 -8.82 30.11
CA MET A 69 -29.95 -9.47 30.30
C MET A 69 -30.46 -9.31 31.74
N ALA A 70 -29.60 -9.54 32.74
CA ALA A 70 -29.97 -9.36 34.14
C ALA A 70 -30.38 -7.91 34.45
N ALA A 71 -29.66 -6.93 33.90
CA ALA A 71 -30.01 -5.52 33.99
C ALA A 71 -31.37 -5.23 33.33
N SER A 72 -31.64 -5.75 32.12
CA SER A 72 -32.93 -5.60 31.44
C SER A 72 -34.10 -6.17 32.24
N LEU A 73 -33.92 -7.34 32.86
CA LEU A 73 -34.92 -7.92 33.76
C LEU A 73 -35.12 -7.09 35.02
N GLY A 74 -34.04 -6.49 35.56
CA GLY A 74 -34.11 -5.54 36.66
C GLY A 74 -34.94 -4.29 36.32
N PHE A 75 -34.72 -3.70 35.14
CA PHE A 75 -35.55 -2.60 34.63
C PHE A 75 -37.01 -3.01 34.48
N LEU A 76 -37.28 -4.19 33.93
CA LEU A 76 -38.63 -4.70 33.74
C LEU A 76 -39.36 -4.89 35.09
N ALA A 77 -38.68 -5.43 36.09
CA ALA A 77 -39.24 -5.64 37.42
C ALA A 77 -39.54 -4.31 38.13
N LEU A 78 -38.60 -3.36 38.11
CA LEU A 78 -38.81 -2.03 38.71
C LEU A 78 -39.90 -1.24 37.98
N PHE A 79 -39.99 -1.38 36.65
CA PHE A 79 -41.06 -0.80 35.86
C PHE A 79 -42.42 -1.37 36.26
N ALA A 80 -42.53 -2.69 36.42
CA ALA A 80 -43.76 -3.33 36.89
C ALA A 80 -44.18 -2.80 38.27
N VAL A 81 -43.24 -2.64 39.21
CA VAL A 81 -43.51 -2.05 40.52
C VAL A 81 -44.03 -0.61 40.39
N ALA A 82 -43.40 0.21 39.54
CA ALA A 82 -43.81 1.60 39.34
C ALA A 82 -45.22 1.70 38.73
N VAL A 83 -45.51 0.93 37.68
CA VAL A 83 -46.81 0.93 36.98
C VAL A 83 -47.94 0.41 37.85
N VAL A 84 -47.72 -0.69 38.58
CA VAL A 84 -48.75 -1.25 39.48
C VAL A 84 -49.08 -0.27 40.62
N ALA A 85 -48.09 0.49 41.09
CA ALA A 85 -48.28 1.50 42.12
C ALA A 85 -48.98 2.76 41.60
N VAL A 86 -48.56 3.27 40.44
CA VAL A 86 -49.13 4.43 39.76
C VAL A 86 -49.11 4.20 38.24
N PRO A 87 -50.27 3.99 37.58
CA PRO A 87 -50.36 3.70 36.14
C PRO A 87 -49.69 4.74 35.24
N LEU A 88 -49.60 5.99 35.70
CA LEU A 88 -48.91 7.08 35.00
C LEU A 88 -47.40 6.81 34.80
N ALA A 89 -46.81 5.89 35.56
CA ALA A 89 -45.44 5.42 35.34
C ALA A 89 -45.27 4.66 33.99
N THR A 90 -46.34 4.32 33.28
CA THR A 90 -46.28 3.68 31.95
C THR A 90 -45.45 4.50 30.95
N TRP A 91 -45.42 5.83 31.09
CA TRP A 91 -44.60 6.71 30.25
C TRP A 91 -43.09 6.47 30.36
N MET A 92 -42.62 5.71 31.35
CA MET A 92 -41.23 5.27 31.45
C MET A 92 -40.82 4.35 30.28
N MET A 93 -41.77 3.84 29.51
CA MET A 93 -41.49 3.12 28.27
C MET A 93 -40.62 3.93 27.30
N PHE A 94 -40.76 5.26 27.25
CA PHE A 94 -39.94 6.11 26.39
C PHE A 94 -38.45 6.02 26.70
N MET A 95 -38.07 5.82 27.97
CA MET A 95 -36.68 5.63 28.38
C MET A 95 -36.26 4.15 28.37
N ILE A 96 -37.15 3.22 28.72
CA ILE A 96 -36.82 1.79 28.87
C ILE A 96 -36.74 1.07 27.51
N ILE A 97 -37.65 1.35 26.58
CA ILE A 97 -37.70 0.65 25.29
C ILE A 97 -36.40 0.84 24.49
N PRO A 98 -35.90 2.08 24.25
CA PRO A 98 -34.64 2.23 23.52
C PRO A 98 -33.45 1.64 24.28
N LEU A 99 -33.48 1.65 25.62
CA LEU A 99 -32.45 1.04 26.46
C LEU A 99 -32.34 -0.48 26.24
N PHE A 100 -33.45 -1.19 26.00
CA PHE A 100 -33.39 -2.62 25.67
C PHE A 100 -32.64 -2.89 24.36
N PHE A 101 -32.84 -2.05 23.34
CA PHE A 101 -32.10 -2.18 22.07
C PHE A 101 -30.61 -1.82 22.21
N MET A 102 -30.22 -1.09 23.25
CA MET A 102 -28.82 -0.80 23.57
C MET A 102 -28.15 -1.88 24.44
N LEU A 103 -28.92 -2.63 25.25
CA LEU A 103 -28.38 -3.59 26.19
C LEU A 103 -28.34 -5.03 25.67
N VAL A 104 -29.30 -5.41 24.81
CA VAL A 104 -29.44 -6.81 24.39
C VAL A 104 -29.64 -6.94 22.87
N PRO A 105 -29.33 -8.12 22.29
CA PRO A 105 -29.49 -8.34 20.86
C PRO A 105 -30.94 -8.15 20.39
N LEU A 106 -31.10 -7.73 19.13
CA LEU A 106 -32.37 -7.34 18.52
C LEU A 106 -33.54 -8.29 18.83
N ARG A 107 -33.33 -9.61 18.70
CA ARG A 107 -34.38 -10.62 18.95
C ARG A 107 -34.90 -10.59 20.38
N ARG A 108 -33.99 -10.40 21.35
CA ARG A 108 -34.32 -10.35 22.78
C ARG A 108 -34.91 -8.99 23.16
N ALA A 109 -34.40 -7.90 22.59
CA ALA A 109 -34.96 -6.56 22.77
C ALA A 109 -36.43 -6.52 22.31
N VAL A 110 -36.73 -7.04 21.11
CA VAL A 110 -38.11 -7.13 20.60
C VAL A 110 -38.99 -7.92 21.56
N ALA A 111 -38.54 -9.08 22.07
CA ALA A 111 -39.30 -9.86 23.05
C ALA A 111 -39.57 -9.06 24.34
N LEU A 112 -38.57 -8.35 24.88
CA LEU A 112 -38.74 -7.48 26.04
C LEU A 112 -39.70 -6.31 25.79
N VAL A 113 -39.74 -5.76 24.57
CA VAL A 113 -40.71 -4.72 24.18
C VAL A 113 -42.15 -5.26 24.22
N PHE A 114 -42.38 -6.49 23.81
CA PHE A 114 -43.71 -7.10 23.98
C PHE A 114 -44.04 -7.29 25.46
N VAL A 115 -43.10 -7.82 26.26
CA VAL A 115 -43.34 -8.07 27.69
C VAL A 115 -43.59 -6.77 28.46
N VAL A 116 -42.81 -5.71 28.20
CA VAL A 116 -43.00 -4.43 28.89
C VAL A 116 -44.36 -3.80 28.58
N ASN A 117 -44.87 -3.98 27.35
CA ASN A 117 -46.19 -3.48 26.94
C ASN A 117 -47.38 -4.29 27.49
N LEU A 118 -47.16 -5.51 27.98
CA LEU A 118 -48.22 -6.29 28.65
C LEU A 118 -48.41 -5.88 30.12
N ILE A 119 -47.44 -5.21 30.74
CA ILE A 119 -47.47 -4.86 32.16
C ILE A 119 -48.60 -3.88 32.49
N PRO A 120 -48.80 -2.75 31.78
CA PRO A 120 -49.91 -1.84 32.06
C PRO A 120 -51.28 -2.53 31.91
N ILE A 121 -51.45 -3.31 30.83
CA ILE A 121 -52.68 -4.09 30.58
C ILE A 121 -52.98 -5.05 31.74
N ALA A 122 -51.96 -5.77 32.22
CA ALA A 122 -52.11 -6.68 33.35
C ALA A 122 -52.37 -5.94 34.68
N ALA A 123 -51.79 -4.76 34.86
CA ALA A 123 -52.03 -3.92 36.03
C ALA A 123 -53.46 -3.37 36.07
N GLU A 124 -54.02 -3.02 34.90
CA GLU A 124 -55.38 -2.50 34.75
C GLU A 124 -56.43 -3.50 35.26
N LEU A 125 -56.24 -4.81 35.05
CA LEU A 125 -57.12 -5.87 35.56
C LEU A 125 -57.35 -5.83 37.09
N ARG A 126 -56.48 -5.16 37.85
CA ARG A 126 -56.64 -4.93 39.30
C ARG A 126 -57.62 -3.80 39.64
N TYR A 127 -57.71 -2.78 38.79
CA TYR A 127 -58.46 -1.55 39.04
C TYR A 127 -59.80 -1.51 38.30
N GLY A 128 -60.00 -2.39 37.31
CA GLY A 128 -61.22 -2.50 36.51
C GLY A 128 -60.88 -2.72 35.04
N VAL A 129 -61.86 -3.02 34.18
CA VAL A 129 -61.62 -3.20 32.73
C VAL A 129 -62.05 -2.00 31.89
N GLU A 130 -62.41 -0.88 32.52
CA GLU A 130 -62.93 0.30 31.82
C GLU A 130 -61.86 0.99 30.95
N GLY A 131 -60.58 0.94 31.34
CA GLY A 131 -59.46 1.51 30.60
C GLY A 131 -58.72 0.55 29.64
N ILE A 132 -59.05 -0.75 29.66
CA ILE A 132 -58.22 -1.78 29.00
C ILE A 132 -58.05 -1.55 27.49
N MET A 133 -59.07 -1.01 26.81
CA MET A 133 -58.99 -0.71 25.38
C MET A 133 -57.98 0.39 25.07
N ILE A 134 -57.86 1.39 25.94
CA ILE A 134 -56.88 2.47 25.79
C ILE A 134 -55.48 1.92 25.96
N ASP A 135 -55.25 1.09 26.99
CA ASP A 135 -53.94 0.46 27.23
C ASP A 135 -53.55 -0.50 26.11
N VAL A 136 -54.48 -1.25 25.54
CA VAL A 136 -54.23 -2.11 24.37
C VAL A 136 -53.82 -1.27 23.16
N VAL A 137 -54.48 -0.12 22.91
CA VAL A 137 -54.11 0.78 21.80
C VAL A 137 -52.73 1.41 22.05
N ILE A 138 -52.46 1.87 23.28
CA ILE A 138 -51.15 2.42 23.66
C ILE A 138 -50.07 1.35 23.49
N ALA A 139 -50.31 0.13 23.97
CA ALA A 139 -49.38 -0.99 23.84
C ALA A 139 -49.11 -1.35 22.38
N ALA A 140 -50.13 -1.34 21.52
CA ALA A 140 -49.98 -1.60 20.09
C ALA A 140 -49.13 -0.52 19.40
N ILE A 141 -49.42 0.76 19.65
CA ILE A 141 -48.67 1.89 19.08
C ILE A 141 -47.24 1.92 19.61
N SER A 142 -47.06 1.77 20.92
CA SER A 142 -45.75 1.72 21.61
C SER A 142 -44.89 0.56 21.11
N THR A 143 -45.48 -0.63 20.95
CA THR A 143 -44.75 -1.80 20.40
C THR A 143 -44.34 -1.56 18.95
N ALA A 144 -45.27 -1.11 18.10
CA ALA A 144 -44.98 -0.87 16.68
C ALA A 144 -43.91 0.22 16.51
N SER A 145 -44.07 1.36 17.17
CA SER A 145 -43.10 2.47 17.12
C SER A 145 -41.77 2.10 17.76
N GLY A 146 -41.77 1.46 18.93
CA GLY A 146 -40.57 1.02 19.65
C GLY A 146 -39.74 0.01 18.85
N VAL A 147 -40.38 -0.97 18.21
CA VAL A 147 -39.70 -1.92 17.32
C VAL A 147 -39.15 -1.22 16.07
N CYS A 148 -39.94 -0.36 15.42
CA CYS A 148 -39.47 0.40 14.25
C CYS A 148 -38.26 1.27 14.58
N ILE A 149 -38.33 2.04 15.67
CA ILE A 149 -37.24 2.91 16.12
C ILE A 149 -36.03 2.09 16.56
N GLY A 150 -36.23 0.99 17.30
CA GLY A 150 -35.13 0.12 17.74
C GLY A 150 -34.40 -0.57 16.59
N VAL A 151 -35.14 -1.07 15.59
CA VAL A 151 -34.55 -1.59 14.35
C VAL A 151 -33.81 -0.50 13.58
N TRP A 152 -34.37 0.71 13.52
CA TRP A 152 -33.71 1.83 12.86
C TRP A 152 -32.41 2.25 13.56
N ILE A 153 -32.41 2.37 14.89
CA ILE A 153 -31.21 2.69 15.70
C ILE A 153 -30.12 1.64 15.47
N THR A 154 -30.45 0.35 15.60
CA THR A 154 -29.48 -0.74 15.46
C THR A 154 -28.91 -0.81 14.04
N ARG A 155 -29.74 -0.63 13.01
CA ARG A 155 -29.27 -0.59 11.61
C ARG A 155 -28.43 0.64 11.31
N MET A 156 -28.81 1.81 11.83
CA MET A 156 -28.07 3.05 11.63
C MET A 156 -26.68 2.96 12.25
N ALA A 157 -26.58 2.39 13.46
CA ALA A 157 -25.30 2.16 14.13
C ALA A 157 -24.39 1.26 13.28
N ALA A 158 -24.89 0.11 12.83
CA ALA A 158 -24.14 -0.81 11.97
C ALA A 158 -23.73 -0.18 10.63
N GLN A 159 -24.61 0.62 10.02
CA GLN A 159 -24.33 1.30 8.76
C GLN A 159 -23.27 2.40 8.92
N SER A 160 -23.26 3.11 10.05
CA SER A 160 -22.25 4.14 10.33
C SER A 160 -20.85 3.54 10.44
N GLU A 161 -20.72 2.38 11.09
CA GLU A 161 -19.45 1.69 11.24
C GLU A 161 -18.93 1.17 9.89
N GLN A 162 -19.79 0.55 9.08
CA GLN A 162 -19.44 0.11 7.72
C GLN A 162 -18.98 1.27 6.84
N ARG A 163 -19.68 2.41 6.90
CA ARG A 163 -19.28 3.61 6.14
C ARG A 163 -17.93 4.14 6.59
N ALA A 164 -17.66 4.16 7.90
CA ALA A 164 -16.37 4.60 8.42
C ALA A 164 -15.22 3.70 7.93
N GLN A 165 -15.43 2.38 7.94
CA GLN A 165 -14.46 1.41 7.43
C GLN A 165 -14.18 1.59 5.94
N LEU A 166 -15.23 1.75 5.12
CA LEU A 166 -15.10 1.99 3.68
C LEU A 166 -14.39 3.31 3.35
N ILE A 167 -14.63 4.37 4.12
CA ILE A 167 -13.92 5.65 3.96
C ILE A 167 -12.44 5.45 4.25
N ALA A 168 -12.09 4.77 5.35
CA ALA A 168 -10.70 4.50 5.70
C ALA A 168 -9.99 3.65 4.63
N GLU A 169 -10.66 2.64 4.07
CA GLU A 169 -10.11 1.81 2.98
C GLU A 169 -9.93 2.61 1.68
N LEU A 170 -10.88 3.49 1.34
CA LEU A 170 -10.76 4.38 0.18
C LEU A 170 -9.62 5.39 0.34
N GLU A 171 -9.43 5.95 1.53
CA GLU A 171 -8.32 6.86 1.82
C GLU A 171 -6.97 6.16 1.71
N ALA A 172 -6.84 4.95 2.26
CA ALA A 172 -5.62 4.15 2.13
C ALA A 172 -5.31 3.80 0.66
N ASN A 173 -6.31 3.36 -0.10
CA ASN A 173 -6.13 3.05 -1.52
C ASN A 173 -5.78 4.30 -2.34
N ARG A 174 -6.37 5.46 -2.05
CA ARG A 174 -6.03 6.72 -2.73
C ARG A 174 -4.59 7.13 -2.47
N ALA A 175 -4.14 7.04 -1.21
CA ALA A 175 -2.75 7.34 -0.87
C ALA A 175 -1.76 6.43 -1.60
N GLU A 176 -2.10 5.15 -1.75
CA GLU A 176 -1.26 4.21 -2.50
C GLU A 176 -1.25 4.49 -4.01
N VAL A 177 -2.40 4.82 -4.61
CA VAL A 177 -2.48 5.22 -6.02
C VAL A 177 -1.69 6.50 -6.27
N GLU A 178 -1.79 7.49 -5.38
CA GLU A 178 -1.00 8.72 -5.48
C GLU A 178 0.51 8.46 -5.39
N ARG A 179 0.94 7.59 -4.46
CA ARG A 179 2.34 7.17 -4.33
C ARG A 179 2.86 6.51 -5.60
N LEU A 180 2.13 5.51 -6.10
CA LEU A 180 2.49 4.79 -7.32
C LEU A 180 2.48 5.71 -8.56
N SER A 181 1.50 6.60 -8.67
CA SER A 181 1.45 7.58 -9.75
C SER A 181 2.61 8.57 -9.68
N HIS A 182 3.03 8.97 -8.47
CA HIS A 182 4.18 9.86 -8.29
C HIS A 182 5.49 9.16 -8.70
N GLU A 183 5.69 7.91 -8.28
CA GLU A 183 6.85 7.09 -8.67
C GLU A 183 6.89 6.86 -10.19
N ALA A 184 5.76 6.50 -10.78
CA ALA A 184 5.64 6.34 -12.24
C ALA A 184 5.90 7.67 -12.98
N GLY A 185 5.39 8.79 -12.46
CA GLY A 185 5.64 10.13 -13.00
C GLY A 185 7.12 10.52 -12.93
N MET A 186 7.79 10.26 -11.81
CA MET A 186 9.22 10.49 -11.65
C MET A 186 10.06 9.66 -12.63
N LEU A 187 9.72 8.38 -12.82
CA LEU A 187 10.40 7.51 -13.79
C LEU A 187 10.19 7.96 -15.23
N ALA A 188 8.97 8.33 -15.60
CA ALA A 188 8.64 8.85 -16.92
C ALA A 188 9.42 10.14 -17.20
N GLU A 189 9.46 11.05 -16.23
CA GLU A 189 10.20 12.31 -16.35
C GLU A 189 11.71 12.10 -16.44
N ARG A 190 12.27 11.20 -15.63
CA ARG A 190 13.69 10.82 -15.71
C ARG A 190 14.04 10.25 -17.09
N THR A 191 13.15 9.45 -17.66
CA THR A 191 13.33 8.87 -19.00
C THR A 191 13.26 9.95 -20.09
N ARG A 192 12.28 10.87 -19.99
CA ARG A 192 12.15 12.02 -20.90
C ARG A 192 13.39 12.91 -20.87
N LEU A 193 13.85 13.28 -19.67
CA LEU A 193 15.06 14.09 -19.47
C LEU A 193 16.30 13.39 -20.03
N ALA A 194 16.44 12.08 -19.83
CA ALA A 194 17.54 11.32 -20.40
C ALA A 194 17.55 11.38 -21.94
N GLY A 195 16.37 11.34 -22.57
CA GLY A 195 16.21 11.54 -24.02
C GLY A 195 16.57 12.95 -24.49
N GLU A 196 16.05 14.00 -23.85
CA GLU A 196 16.34 15.40 -24.24
C GLU A 196 17.82 15.78 -24.06
N ILE A 197 18.43 15.29 -22.97
CA ILE A 197 19.87 15.42 -22.74
C ILE A 197 20.64 14.65 -23.82
N HIS A 198 20.19 13.45 -24.22
CA HIS A 198 20.81 12.68 -25.29
C HIS A 198 20.90 13.48 -26.57
N ASP A 199 19.77 13.98 -27.05
CA ASP A 199 19.67 14.65 -28.33
C ASP A 199 20.52 15.91 -28.33
N THR A 200 20.43 16.71 -27.26
CA THR A 200 21.18 17.96 -27.14
C THR A 200 22.69 17.73 -27.08
N LEU A 201 23.17 16.82 -26.22
CA LEU A 201 24.60 16.53 -26.09
C LEU A 201 25.15 15.85 -27.34
N ALA A 202 24.42 14.88 -27.90
CA ALA A 202 24.84 14.18 -29.11
C ALA A 202 24.97 15.13 -30.31
N GLN A 203 24.02 16.05 -30.48
CA GLN A 203 24.03 17.03 -31.55
C GLN A 203 25.10 18.10 -31.35
N GLY A 204 25.34 18.52 -30.10
CA GLY A 204 26.40 19.45 -29.73
C GLY A 204 27.80 18.90 -30.03
N PHE A 205 28.10 17.67 -29.58
CA PHE A 205 29.40 17.05 -29.87
C PHE A 205 29.59 16.72 -31.35
N THR A 206 28.52 16.30 -32.05
CA THR A 206 28.57 16.07 -33.51
C THR A 206 28.87 17.36 -34.26
N SER A 207 28.27 18.49 -33.85
CA SER A 207 28.55 19.81 -34.43
C SER A 207 30.00 20.23 -34.20
N ILE A 208 30.53 20.05 -33.00
CA ILE A 208 31.95 20.34 -32.67
C ILE A 208 32.88 19.50 -33.57
N ILE A 209 32.62 18.20 -33.70
CA ILE A 209 33.42 17.31 -34.56
C ILE A 209 33.37 17.78 -36.03
N THR A 210 32.19 18.14 -36.52
CA THR A 210 31.99 18.55 -37.91
C THR A 210 32.70 19.88 -38.20
N LEU A 211 32.57 20.87 -37.32
CA LEU A 211 33.22 22.17 -37.46
C LEU A 211 34.76 22.04 -37.44
N VAL A 212 35.28 21.18 -36.57
CA VAL A 212 36.73 20.91 -36.53
C VAL A 212 37.20 20.19 -37.80
N GLN A 213 36.42 19.24 -38.33
CA GLN A 213 36.77 18.56 -39.58
C GLN A 213 36.71 19.48 -40.81
N ALA A 214 35.86 20.50 -40.78
CA ALA A 214 35.75 21.52 -41.82
C ALA A 214 36.83 22.63 -41.72
N SER A 215 37.68 22.61 -40.68
CA SER A 215 38.76 23.57 -40.48
C SER A 215 39.96 23.28 -41.40
N ASP A 216 40.63 24.33 -41.88
CA ASP A 216 41.73 24.28 -42.86
C ASP A 216 42.85 23.30 -42.42
N PRO A 217 43.38 22.42 -43.30
CA PRO A 217 44.39 21.42 -42.94
C PRO A 217 45.69 22.03 -42.38
N GLU A 218 46.02 23.25 -42.80
CA GLU A 218 47.20 24.01 -42.37
C GLU A 218 47.05 24.58 -40.94
N LEU A 219 45.83 24.61 -40.38
CA LEU A 219 45.51 25.09 -39.02
C LEU A 219 45.26 23.95 -38.02
N ARG A 220 45.42 22.67 -38.43
CA ARG A 220 45.28 21.50 -37.55
C ARG A 220 46.50 21.34 -36.65
N ASP A 221 46.55 22.13 -35.58
CA ASP A 221 47.52 21.95 -34.49
C ASP A 221 47.04 20.87 -33.49
N GLU A 222 47.95 20.41 -32.62
CA GLU A 222 47.76 19.36 -31.61
C GLU A 222 46.53 19.60 -30.71
N ARG A 223 46.21 20.89 -30.47
CA ARG A 223 45.05 21.36 -29.69
C ARG A 223 43.71 21.06 -30.34
N LEU A 224 43.64 21.09 -31.67
CA LEU A 224 42.42 20.82 -32.44
C LEU A 224 42.13 19.30 -32.46
N ALA A 225 43.20 18.49 -32.53
CA ALA A 225 43.11 17.05 -32.37
C ALA A 225 42.67 16.65 -30.95
N LEU A 226 43.15 17.37 -29.93
CA LEU A 226 42.71 17.19 -28.54
C LEU A 226 41.21 17.52 -28.37
N ALA A 227 40.74 18.64 -28.94
CA ALA A 227 39.32 19.03 -28.88
C ALA A 227 38.37 17.98 -29.48
N VAL A 228 38.75 17.35 -30.61
CA VAL A 228 37.96 16.25 -31.23
C VAL A 228 37.97 15.00 -30.36
N ARG A 229 39.10 14.67 -29.73
CA ARG A 229 39.19 13.53 -28.80
C ARG A 229 38.29 13.76 -27.59
N THR A 230 38.38 14.93 -26.96
CA THR A 230 37.55 15.30 -25.80
C THR A 230 36.06 15.34 -26.15
N ALA A 231 35.66 15.79 -27.35
CA ALA A 231 34.26 15.74 -27.78
C ALA A 231 33.75 14.30 -27.98
N ARG A 232 34.60 13.40 -28.49
CA ARG A 232 34.26 11.97 -28.63
C ARG A 232 34.15 11.26 -27.28
N GLU A 233 35.02 11.59 -26.33
CA GLU A 233 34.98 11.08 -24.96
C GLU A 233 33.71 11.52 -24.25
N ASN A 234 33.40 12.81 -24.26
CA ASN A 234 32.17 13.31 -23.63
C ASN A 234 30.90 12.75 -24.29
N LEU A 235 30.91 12.49 -25.61
CA LEU A 235 29.81 11.81 -26.29
C LEU A 235 29.65 10.34 -25.82
N ALA A 236 30.77 9.63 -25.66
CA ALA A 236 30.77 8.26 -25.17
C ALA A 236 30.33 8.18 -23.69
N GLU A 237 30.77 9.13 -22.87
CA GLU A 237 30.41 9.24 -21.46
C GLU A 237 28.94 9.62 -21.27
N SER A 238 28.43 10.58 -22.06
CA SER A 238 27.00 10.94 -22.07
C SER A 238 26.13 9.74 -22.46
N ARG A 239 26.53 8.98 -23.47
CA ARG A 239 25.86 7.74 -23.88
C ARG A 239 25.89 6.66 -22.79
N ALA A 240 26.97 6.55 -22.04
CA ALA A 240 27.09 5.60 -20.94
C ALA A 240 26.22 5.97 -19.73
N LEU A 241 26.20 7.26 -19.35
CA LEU A 241 25.33 7.77 -18.28
C LEU A 241 23.85 7.56 -18.63
N ILE A 242 23.46 7.81 -19.87
CA ILE A 242 22.08 7.60 -20.34
C ILE A 242 21.70 6.11 -20.38
N ALA A 243 22.63 5.23 -20.78
CA ALA A 243 22.40 3.79 -20.73
C ALA A 243 22.22 3.28 -19.28
N ALA A 244 22.86 3.92 -18.29
CA ALA A 244 22.65 3.62 -16.87
C ALA A 244 21.33 4.20 -16.32
N LEU A 245 20.75 5.19 -17.00
CA LEU A 245 19.47 5.82 -16.67
C LEU A 245 18.26 5.16 -17.36
N SER A 246 18.49 4.31 -18.37
CA SER A 246 17.44 3.68 -19.16
C SER A 246 17.54 2.13 -19.08
N PRO A 247 16.67 1.48 -18.28
CA PRO A 247 16.60 0.02 -18.17
C PRO A 247 16.28 -0.70 -19.49
N ALA A 248 15.75 0.02 -20.48
CA ALA A 248 15.14 -0.54 -21.70
C ALA A 248 16.10 -1.32 -22.63
N ALA A 249 17.42 -1.31 -22.39
CA ALA A 249 18.36 -2.11 -23.18
C ALA A 249 18.45 -3.59 -22.76
N LEU A 250 17.90 -3.95 -21.59
CA LEU A 250 17.91 -5.31 -21.04
C LEU A 250 16.51 -5.97 -20.98
N ASP A 251 15.42 -5.22 -21.18
CA ASP A 251 14.03 -5.66 -20.94
C ASP A 251 13.48 -6.79 -21.85
N SER A 252 14.29 -7.44 -22.67
CA SER A 252 13.80 -8.58 -23.47
C SER A 252 14.80 -9.69 -23.78
N ALA A 253 16.05 -9.59 -23.29
CA ALA A 253 17.05 -10.61 -23.58
C ALA A 253 18.04 -10.79 -22.42
N THR A 254 18.20 -12.04 -21.99
CA THR A 254 19.20 -12.43 -21.00
C THR A 254 20.62 -12.11 -21.50
N LEU A 255 21.60 -11.90 -20.61
CA LEU A 255 23.00 -11.67 -20.98
C LEU A 255 23.54 -12.69 -22.03
N PRO A 256 23.34 -14.01 -21.87
CA PRO A 256 23.58 -15.03 -22.89
C PRO A 256 23.07 -14.68 -24.31
N GLU A 257 21.82 -14.23 -24.41
CA GLU A 257 21.17 -13.90 -25.67
C GLU A 257 21.74 -12.60 -26.25
N ALA A 258 22.02 -11.62 -25.41
CA ALA A 258 22.66 -10.37 -25.81
C ALA A 258 24.06 -10.61 -26.39
N VAL A 259 24.88 -11.45 -25.74
CA VAL A 259 26.21 -11.84 -26.23
C VAL A 259 26.11 -12.59 -27.56
N ARG A 260 25.23 -13.59 -27.66
CA ARG A 260 24.98 -14.33 -28.91
C ARG A 260 24.57 -13.43 -30.06
N ARG A 261 23.64 -12.52 -29.82
CA ARG A 261 23.16 -11.56 -30.81
C ARG A 261 24.29 -10.64 -31.28
N HIS A 262 25.13 -10.16 -30.36
CA HIS A 262 26.23 -9.27 -30.71
C HIS A 262 27.31 -9.99 -31.53
N ALA A 263 27.72 -11.21 -31.14
CA ALA A 263 28.66 -12.02 -31.90
C ALA A 263 28.14 -12.40 -33.30
N SER A 264 26.83 -12.69 -33.41
CA SER A 264 26.18 -12.96 -34.69
C SER A 264 26.23 -11.74 -35.62
N ARG A 265 25.95 -10.54 -35.10
CA ARG A 265 26.07 -9.29 -35.86
C ARG A 265 27.52 -9.02 -36.28
N PHE A 266 28.49 -9.20 -35.38
CA PHE A 266 29.91 -9.07 -35.72
C PHE A 266 30.30 -9.98 -36.88
N THR A 267 29.85 -11.24 -36.87
CA THR A 267 30.12 -12.20 -37.96
C THR A 267 29.50 -11.72 -39.27
N GLN A 268 28.27 -11.20 -39.25
CA GLN A 268 27.59 -10.65 -40.43
C GLN A 268 28.30 -9.41 -41.00
N GLU A 269 28.82 -8.53 -40.13
CA GLU A 269 29.46 -7.27 -40.55
C GLU A 269 30.89 -7.47 -41.07
N THR A 270 31.62 -8.45 -40.51
CA THR A 270 33.06 -8.61 -40.77
C THR A 270 33.41 -9.84 -41.60
N GLY A 271 32.52 -10.84 -41.67
CA GLY A 271 32.80 -12.16 -42.23
C GLY A 271 33.63 -13.07 -41.33
N VAL A 272 34.10 -12.60 -40.16
CA VAL A 272 34.90 -13.38 -39.21
C VAL A 272 33.97 -14.16 -38.28
N PRO A 273 34.04 -15.51 -38.24
CA PRO A 273 33.25 -16.32 -37.32
C PRO A 273 33.52 -15.96 -35.86
N ALA A 274 32.43 -15.75 -35.10
CA ALA A 274 32.50 -15.52 -33.66
C ALA A 274 31.65 -16.54 -32.88
N PRO A 275 32.11 -17.80 -32.71
CA PRO A 275 31.36 -18.82 -31.99
C PRO A 275 31.20 -18.43 -30.52
N VAL A 276 29.98 -18.55 -30.00
CA VAL A 276 29.66 -18.26 -28.60
C VAL A 276 29.37 -19.56 -27.84
N ARG A 277 30.17 -19.83 -26.81
CA ARG A 277 29.96 -20.95 -25.89
C ARG A 277 29.52 -20.43 -24.52
N ILE A 278 28.54 -21.10 -23.93
CA ILE A 278 28.06 -20.79 -22.58
C ILE A 278 28.20 -22.04 -21.72
N THR A 279 28.79 -21.91 -20.55
CA THR A 279 29.06 -23.04 -19.64
C THR A 279 28.63 -22.71 -18.21
N GLY A 280 28.22 -23.72 -17.46
CA GLY A 280 27.69 -23.56 -16.10
C GLY A 280 26.18 -23.29 -16.08
N ASP A 281 25.63 -23.15 -14.87
CA ASP A 281 24.21 -22.89 -14.67
C ASP A 281 23.93 -21.39 -14.80
N VAL A 282 23.20 -21.02 -15.84
CA VAL A 282 22.81 -19.63 -16.10
C VAL A 282 21.89 -19.17 -14.97
N ARG A 283 22.29 -18.09 -14.29
CA ARG A 283 21.52 -17.44 -13.22
C ARG A 283 21.35 -15.95 -13.50
N GLU A 284 20.35 -15.35 -12.88
CA GLU A 284 20.18 -13.90 -12.88
C GLU A 284 21.36 -13.23 -12.16
N LEU A 285 21.89 -12.18 -12.78
CA LEU A 285 22.97 -11.37 -12.23
C LEU A 285 22.44 -9.97 -11.92
N PRO A 286 23.04 -9.25 -10.96
CA PRO A 286 22.74 -7.84 -10.79
C PRO A 286 22.93 -7.10 -12.12
N THR A 287 21.98 -6.26 -12.52
CA THR A 287 21.96 -5.54 -13.81
C THR A 287 23.31 -4.86 -14.14
N ARG A 288 23.97 -4.28 -13.13
CA ARG A 288 25.30 -3.67 -13.28
C ARG A 288 26.37 -4.64 -13.81
N VAL A 289 26.34 -5.89 -13.37
CA VAL A 289 27.29 -6.94 -13.79
C VAL A 289 27.02 -7.35 -15.23
N GLU A 290 25.75 -7.53 -15.60
CA GLU A 290 25.36 -7.86 -16.97
C GLU A 290 25.79 -6.79 -17.97
N VAL A 291 25.60 -5.51 -17.61
CA VAL A 291 26.03 -4.37 -18.44
C VAL A 291 27.54 -4.38 -18.62
N VAL A 292 28.32 -4.57 -17.55
CA VAL A 292 29.79 -4.57 -17.63
C VAL A 292 30.30 -5.70 -18.53
N LEU A 293 29.78 -6.92 -18.36
CA LEU A 293 30.15 -8.08 -19.19
C LEU A 293 29.76 -7.85 -20.66
N LEU A 294 28.54 -7.39 -20.93
CA LEU A 294 28.10 -7.15 -22.30
C LEU A 294 28.96 -6.07 -22.98
N ARG A 295 29.30 -5.00 -22.27
CA ARG A 295 30.18 -3.94 -22.79
C ARG A 295 31.60 -4.45 -23.06
N ALA A 296 32.14 -5.30 -22.19
CA ALA A 296 33.44 -5.92 -22.40
C ALA A 296 33.45 -6.81 -23.65
N ALA A 297 32.39 -7.59 -23.88
CA ALA A 297 32.25 -8.40 -25.10
C ALA A 297 32.21 -7.52 -26.36
N GLN A 298 31.45 -6.42 -26.32
CA GLN A 298 31.31 -5.47 -27.43
C GLN A 298 32.63 -4.78 -27.77
N GLU A 299 33.35 -4.32 -26.75
CA GLU A 299 34.63 -3.63 -26.92
C GLU A 299 35.70 -4.60 -27.43
N ALA A 300 35.76 -5.82 -26.88
CA ALA A 300 36.68 -6.85 -27.33
C ALA A 300 36.46 -7.20 -28.82
N LEU A 301 35.22 -7.46 -29.24
CA LEU A 301 34.91 -7.72 -30.66
C LEU A 301 35.16 -6.50 -31.55
N THR A 302 34.95 -5.28 -31.05
CA THR A 302 35.31 -4.05 -31.76
C THR A 302 36.83 -3.96 -31.98
N ASN A 303 37.63 -4.35 -30.99
CA ASN A 303 39.08 -4.40 -31.10
C ASN A 303 39.53 -5.43 -32.12
N VAL A 304 38.91 -6.61 -32.14
CA VAL A 304 39.18 -7.63 -33.18
C VAL A 304 38.95 -7.05 -34.57
N ARG A 305 37.77 -6.46 -34.81
CA ARG A 305 37.41 -5.86 -36.11
C ARG A 305 38.42 -4.80 -36.56
N ARG A 306 38.86 -3.93 -35.65
CA ARG A 306 39.72 -2.79 -35.99
C ARG A 306 41.19 -3.16 -36.11
N HIS A 307 41.64 -4.14 -35.33
CA HIS A 307 43.07 -4.30 -35.07
C HIS A 307 43.58 -5.72 -35.33
N ALA A 308 42.80 -6.79 -35.18
CA ALA A 308 43.37 -8.14 -35.10
C ALA A 308 43.72 -8.76 -36.47
N GLY A 309 42.92 -8.52 -37.52
CA GLY A 309 43.06 -9.27 -38.78
C GLY A 309 42.91 -10.78 -38.58
N ALA A 310 42.06 -11.17 -37.63
CA ALA A 310 41.84 -12.56 -37.20
C ALA A 310 40.97 -13.34 -38.19
N ASN A 311 41.14 -14.67 -38.23
CA ASN A 311 40.25 -15.58 -38.94
C ASN A 311 39.10 -16.08 -38.06
N GLU A 312 39.24 -16.02 -36.73
CA GLU A 312 38.20 -16.39 -35.78
C GLU A 312 38.26 -15.53 -34.50
N ALA A 313 37.09 -15.27 -33.89
CA ALA A 313 36.96 -14.58 -32.61
C ALA A 313 35.99 -15.32 -31.66
N ALA A 314 36.48 -16.29 -30.90
CA ALA A 314 35.67 -17.10 -30.00
C ALA A 314 35.28 -16.33 -28.71
N VAL A 315 34.03 -16.49 -28.28
CA VAL A 315 33.49 -15.91 -27.04
C VAL A 315 33.03 -17.04 -26.12
N LEU A 316 33.45 -17.00 -24.86
CA LEU A 316 33.01 -17.90 -23.80
C LEU A 316 32.43 -17.09 -22.64
N LEU A 317 31.20 -17.44 -22.25
CA LEU A 317 30.57 -16.94 -21.03
C LEU A 317 30.41 -18.11 -20.05
N ALA A 318 31.14 -18.08 -18.94
CA ALA A 318 31.15 -19.15 -17.95
C ALA A 318 30.58 -18.67 -16.61
N TYR A 319 29.59 -19.41 -16.11
CA TYR A 319 29.03 -19.23 -14.78
C TYR A 319 29.67 -20.24 -13.83
N THR A 320 30.37 -19.75 -12.82
CA THR A 320 30.91 -20.57 -11.72
C THR A 320 30.10 -20.33 -10.45
N PRO A 321 30.26 -21.13 -9.38
CA PRO A 321 29.54 -20.89 -8.12
C PRO A 321 29.73 -19.48 -7.57
N ASP A 322 30.93 -18.91 -7.67
CA ASP A 322 31.30 -17.66 -6.99
C ASP A 322 31.57 -16.48 -7.95
N SER A 323 31.61 -16.73 -9.26
CA SER A 323 31.92 -15.70 -10.27
C SER A 323 31.27 -15.95 -11.62
N VAL A 324 31.19 -14.90 -12.43
CA VAL A 324 30.91 -15.00 -13.87
C VAL A 324 32.11 -14.49 -14.64
N ARG A 325 32.48 -15.26 -15.65
CA ARG A 325 33.67 -15.02 -16.47
C ARG A 325 33.31 -14.89 -17.94
N LEU A 326 33.70 -13.77 -18.54
CA LEU A 326 33.67 -13.56 -19.98
C LEU A 326 35.09 -13.67 -20.53
N LEU A 327 35.26 -14.50 -21.56
CA LEU A 327 36.51 -14.67 -22.27
C LEU A 327 36.26 -14.42 -23.76
N VAL A 328 37.05 -13.54 -24.37
CA VAL A 328 37.08 -13.30 -25.81
C VAL A 328 38.48 -13.58 -26.30
N ARG A 329 38.60 -14.46 -27.30
CA ARG A 329 39.89 -14.85 -27.87
C ARG A 329 39.84 -14.73 -29.39
N ASP A 330 40.86 -14.12 -29.98
CA ASP A 330 41.10 -14.13 -31.42
C ASP A 330 42.43 -14.82 -31.77
N ASP A 331 42.55 -15.23 -33.03
CA ASP A 331 43.76 -15.82 -33.64
C ASP A 331 44.52 -14.81 -34.53
N GLY A 332 44.34 -13.51 -34.28
CA GLY A 332 44.92 -12.44 -35.08
C GLY A 332 46.39 -12.17 -34.79
N ARG A 333 46.89 -11.03 -35.26
CA ARG A 333 48.32 -10.67 -35.20
C ARG A 333 48.89 -10.33 -33.81
N GLY A 334 48.07 -10.43 -32.76
CA GLY A 334 48.42 -10.02 -31.40
C GLY A 334 48.86 -8.55 -31.29
N PHE A 335 49.29 -8.15 -30.11
CA PHE A 335 49.93 -6.86 -29.82
C PHE A 335 50.74 -6.96 -28.52
N ASP A 336 51.63 -6.01 -28.26
CA ASP A 336 52.28 -5.88 -26.96
C ASP A 336 51.36 -5.13 -25.99
N PRO A 337 50.84 -5.78 -24.92
CA PRO A 337 49.94 -5.14 -23.97
C PRO A 337 50.57 -3.96 -23.21
N ALA A 338 51.90 -3.93 -23.07
CA ALA A 338 52.61 -2.86 -22.38
C ALA A 338 52.79 -1.62 -23.26
N ALA A 339 52.82 -1.79 -24.59
CA ALA A 339 52.92 -0.71 -25.57
C ALA A 339 51.57 -0.28 -26.15
N ALA A 340 50.47 -0.93 -25.75
CA ALA A 340 49.13 -0.66 -26.24
C ALA A 340 48.56 0.64 -25.66
N ASP A 341 48.66 1.72 -26.43
CA ASP A 341 48.08 3.01 -26.09
C ASP A 341 46.65 3.10 -26.65
N GLY A 342 45.66 2.80 -25.81
CA GLY A 342 44.27 2.68 -26.24
C GLY A 342 43.25 2.76 -25.10
N TYR A 343 42.30 3.67 -25.22
CA TYR A 343 41.27 3.94 -24.22
C TYR A 343 40.31 2.76 -23.97
N GLY A 344 40.17 1.83 -24.92
CA GLY A 344 39.26 0.67 -24.80
C GLY A 344 39.63 -0.26 -23.65
N LEU A 345 40.90 -0.63 -23.52
CA LEU A 345 41.40 -1.51 -22.44
C LEU A 345 41.35 -0.82 -21.08
N ALA A 346 41.71 0.47 -21.01
CA ALA A 346 41.62 1.25 -19.78
C ALA A 346 40.17 1.39 -19.28
N GLY A 347 39.23 1.67 -20.20
CA GLY A 347 37.81 1.72 -19.89
C GLY A 347 37.21 0.37 -19.48
N MET A 348 37.70 -0.74 -20.03
CA MET A 348 37.30 -2.08 -19.56
C MET A 348 37.82 -2.38 -18.14
N ARG A 349 39.06 -2.01 -17.81
CA ARG A 349 39.61 -2.18 -16.44
C ARG A 349 38.83 -1.38 -15.41
N SER A 350 38.63 -0.09 -15.65
CA SER A 350 37.90 0.78 -14.72
C SER A 350 36.48 0.30 -14.45
N ARG A 351 35.78 -0.23 -15.47
CA ARG A 351 34.43 -0.80 -15.29
C ARG A 351 34.42 -2.13 -14.55
N ALA A 352 35.45 -2.96 -14.71
CA ALA A 352 35.60 -4.18 -13.93
C ALA A 352 35.78 -3.84 -12.44
N GLU A 353 36.66 -2.88 -12.13
CA GLU A 353 36.90 -2.42 -10.76
C GLU A 353 35.63 -1.88 -10.07
N GLN A 354 34.73 -1.21 -10.80
CA GLN A 354 33.45 -0.71 -10.27
C GLN A 354 32.48 -1.80 -9.80
N VAL A 355 32.70 -3.04 -10.21
CA VAL A 355 31.89 -4.21 -9.83
C VAL A 355 32.74 -5.29 -9.17
N ASP A 356 33.86 -4.89 -8.56
CA ASP A 356 34.81 -5.78 -7.87
C ASP A 356 35.39 -6.90 -8.75
N GLY A 357 35.39 -6.67 -10.07
CA GLY A 357 35.89 -7.58 -11.09
C GLY A 357 37.32 -7.29 -11.53
N VAL A 358 37.91 -8.26 -12.24
CA VAL A 358 39.28 -8.22 -12.74
C VAL A 358 39.30 -8.42 -14.24
N LEU A 359 40.08 -7.59 -14.94
CA LEU A 359 40.35 -7.75 -16.37
C LEU A 359 41.80 -8.24 -16.58
N THR A 360 41.95 -9.38 -17.24
CA THR A 360 43.22 -9.94 -17.67
C THR A 360 43.32 -9.87 -19.19
N VAL A 361 44.45 -9.36 -19.71
CA VAL A 361 44.72 -9.31 -21.14
C VAL A 361 46.02 -10.04 -21.41
N ARG A 362 45.99 -11.02 -22.32
CA ARG A 362 47.15 -11.73 -22.82
C ARG A 362 47.17 -11.58 -24.33
N SER A 363 48.26 -11.11 -24.90
CA SER A 363 48.39 -10.99 -26.34
C SER A 363 49.82 -11.33 -26.73
N ASP A 364 49.95 -12.11 -27.80
CA ASP A 364 51.23 -12.49 -28.36
C ASP A 364 51.10 -12.60 -29.88
N PRO A 365 52.06 -12.09 -30.67
CA PRO A 365 52.01 -12.15 -32.14
C PRO A 365 51.84 -13.55 -32.74
N SER A 366 52.20 -14.60 -32.01
CA SER A 366 52.10 -15.99 -32.44
C SER A 366 50.80 -16.70 -32.04
N THR A 367 50.02 -16.14 -31.09
CA THR A 367 48.83 -16.82 -30.54
C THR A 367 47.55 -15.98 -30.52
N GLY A 368 47.62 -14.72 -30.96
CA GLY A 368 46.52 -13.78 -31.01
C GLY A 368 46.30 -13.03 -29.69
N THR A 369 45.09 -12.56 -29.45
CA THR A 369 44.72 -11.87 -28.20
C THR A 369 43.67 -12.65 -27.44
N MET A 370 43.79 -12.64 -26.11
CA MET A 370 42.82 -13.13 -25.16
C MET A 370 42.51 -12.03 -24.14
N ILE A 371 41.23 -11.69 -24.03
CA ILE A 371 40.69 -10.78 -23.03
C ILE A 371 39.77 -11.59 -22.12
N GLU A 372 40.06 -11.58 -20.83
CA GLU A 372 39.31 -12.28 -19.79
C GLU A 372 38.82 -11.28 -18.75
N MET A 373 37.52 -11.29 -18.48
CA MET A 373 36.88 -10.49 -17.44
C MET A 373 36.18 -11.44 -16.47
N GLU A 374 36.57 -11.36 -15.20
CA GLU A 374 35.98 -12.15 -14.11
C GLU A 374 35.36 -11.22 -13.07
N ILE A 375 34.09 -11.48 -12.71
CA ILE A 375 33.33 -10.66 -11.77
C ILE A 375 32.71 -11.58 -10.71
N PRO A 376 32.89 -11.31 -9.40
CA PRO A 376 32.21 -12.03 -8.32
C PRO A 376 30.69 -11.92 -8.46
N ALA A 377 29.96 -13.04 -8.30
CA ALA A 377 28.53 -13.10 -8.65
C ALA A 377 27.69 -14.05 -7.80
#